data_AF-A0AAP0N3V1-F1
#
_entry.id   AF-A0AAP0N3V1-F1
#
_cell.length_a   1.000
_cell.length_b   1.000
_cell.length_c   1.000
_cell.angle_alpha   90.00
_cell.angle_beta   90.00
_cell.angle_gamma   90.00
#
_symmetry.space_group_name_H-M   'P 1'
#
loop_
_entity.id
_entity.type
_entity.pdbx_description
1 polymer ?
#
loop_
_entity_poly.entity_id
_entity_poly.type
_entity_poly.pdbx_seq_one_letter_code
_entity_poly.pdbx_strand_id
1 'polypeptide(L)'
;MQKELKLLLTDPPPGESFPLLSADSDLSPSSLSSIDAHIEDPEGTVYAKGIFHIKIQIPERYPFQPPSVTFATPIYHPNIDNGGRICLDILNLLPKGAWQPSLNISTVLTSIGLLLSEPNPDDGLICEVSREYKYNRQAFDQKARSMTEKYAMAGAGGNSSGNQHILTHSNPTMMEIKGPDKESKYEVHDHTVIYKNQCGICRNLSLESSGS
;
A
#
# COMPACT_ATOMS: atom_id res chain seq x y z
N MET A 1 24.05 6.80 -10.01
CA MET A 1 23.64 6.80 -8.59
C MET A 1 24.15 8.04 -7.84
N GLN A 2 25.43 8.25 -7.51
CA GLN A 2 25.85 9.44 -6.71
C GLN A 2 25.39 10.81 -7.29
N LYS A 3 25.50 11.00 -8.60
CA LYS A 3 24.98 12.21 -9.29
C LYS A 3 23.46 12.36 -9.16
N GLU A 4 22.73 11.25 -9.25
CA GLU A 4 21.28 11.21 -9.15
C GLU A 4 20.81 11.53 -7.72
N LEU A 5 21.46 10.94 -6.71
CA LEU A 5 21.17 11.23 -5.31
C LEU A 5 21.43 12.70 -4.97
N LYS A 6 22.52 13.28 -5.50
CA LYS A 6 22.79 14.71 -5.36
C LYS A 6 21.67 15.54 -5.98
N LEU A 7 21.15 15.15 -7.15
CA LEU A 7 20.02 15.84 -7.78
C LEU A 7 18.75 15.76 -6.94
N LEU A 8 18.41 14.59 -6.39
CA LEU A 8 17.24 14.43 -5.49
C LEU A 8 17.33 15.36 -4.26
N LEU A 9 18.54 15.60 -3.75
CA LEU A 9 18.78 16.51 -2.62
C LEU A 9 18.71 17.99 -3.01
N THR A 10 19.27 18.35 -4.16
CA THR A 10 19.38 19.76 -4.58
C THR A 10 18.16 20.27 -5.32
N ASP A 11 17.39 19.37 -5.95
CA ASP A 11 16.26 19.66 -6.82
C ASP A 11 15.26 18.47 -6.78
N PRO A 12 14.57 18.27 -5.64
CA PRO A 12 13.60 17.20 -5.50
C PRO A 12 12.38 17.44 -6.40
N PRO A 13 11.71 16.38 -6.88
CA PRO A 13 10.47 16.56 -7.62
C PRO A 13 9.38 17.23 -6.76
N PRO A 14 8.41 17.92 -7.39
CA PRO A 14 7.36 18.63 -6.65
C PRO A 14 6.56 17.69 -5.73
N GLY A 15 6.41 18.08 -4.45
CA GLY A 15 5.68 17.29 -3.46
C GLY A 15 6.49 16.15 -2.83
N GLU A 16 7.76 15.99 -3.20
CA GLU A 16 8.63 14.94 -2.65
C GLU A 16 9.71 15.54 -1.74
N SER A 17 10.05 14.82 -0.67
CA SER A 17 11.17 15.19 0.20
C SER A 17 11.95 13.97 0.69
N PHE A 18 13.20 14.19 1.11
CA PHE A 18 14.16 13.13 1.43
C PHE A 18 14.78 13.36 2.82
N PRO A 19 14.04 13.15 3.91
CA PRO A 19 14.44 13.62 5.25
C PRO A 19 15.66 12.89 5.84
N LEU A 20 15.92 11.65 5.43
CA LEU A 20 17.09 10.88 5.90
C LEU A 20 18.31 11.00 4.98
N LEU A 21 18.17 11.73 3.87
CA LEU A 21 19.29 12.10 3.01
C LEU A 21 19.69 13.52 3.38
N SER A 22 20.83 13.68 4.06
CA SER A 22 21.44 14.98 4.34
C SER A 22 22.55 15.27 3.33
N ALA A 23 22.80 16.54 3.03
CA ALA A 23 23.92 16.94 2.17
C ALA A 23 25.29 16.48 2.74
N ASP A 24 25.36 16.28 4.05
CA ASP A 24 26.54 15.80 4.79
C ASP A 24 26.51 14.29 5.08
N SER A 25 25.49 13.56 4.61
CA SER A 25 25.42 12.11 4.75
C SER A 25 26.63 11.48 4.08
N ASP A 26 27.31 10.58 4.80
CA ASP A 26 28.38 9.76 4.22
C ASP A 26 27.80 8.96 3.05
N LEU A 27 28.09 9.42 1.82
CA LEU A 27 27.71 8.80 0.56
C LEU A 27 28.54 7.53 0.30
N SER A 28 28.85 6.77 1.35
CA SER A 28 29.54 5.50 1.27
C SER A 28 28.63 4.45 0.65
N PRO A 29 29.19 3.48 -0.10
CA PRO A 29 28.40 2.51 -0.88
C PRO A 29 27.36 1.74 -0.05
N SER A 30 27.62 1.50 1.24
CA SER A 30 26.71 0.81 2.15
C SER A 30 25.48 1.66 2.53
N SER A 31 25.67 2.96 2.79
CA SER A 31 24.59 3.91 3.13
C SER A 31 23.69 4.23 1.93
N LEU A 32 24.16 3.96 0.72
CA LEU A 32 23.48 4.27 -0.55
C LEU A 32 22.52 3.17 -1.03
N SER A 33 22.40 2.07 -0.28
CA SER A 33 21.55 0.93 -0.64
C SER A 33 20.07 1.11 -0.30
N SER A 34 19.74 2.09 0.56
CA SER A 34 18.37 2.39 0.97
C SER A 34 18.15 3.90 1.04
N ILE A 35 16.99 4.35 0.57
CA ILE A 35 16.56 5.74 0.59
C ILE A 35 15.15 5.78 1.20
N ASP A 36 14.94 6.70 2.13
CA ASP A 36 13.63 7.04 2.66
C ASP A 36 13.18 8.35 2.02
N ALA A 37 12.03 8.28 1.35
CA ALA A 37 11.39 9.40 0.66
C ALA A 37 10.01 9.64 1.26
N HIS A 38 9.57 10.89 1.25
CA HIS A 38 8.23 11.31 1.62
C HIS A 38 7.54 11.85 0.38
N ILE A 39 6.28 11.45 0.19
CA ILE A 39 5.40 12.03 -0.83
C ILE A 39 4.27 12.75 -0.10
N GLU A 40 4.15 14.05 -0.37
CA GLU A 40 3.02 14.89 0.03
C GLU A 40 2.02 14.93 -1.11
N ASP A 41 0.79 14.47 -0.84
CA ASP A 41 -0.22 14.44 -1.88
C ASP A 41 -0.93 15.81 -2.01
N PRO A 42 -1.17 16.29 -3.25
CA PRO A 42 -1.70 17.64 -3.48
C PRO A 42 -3.12 17.84 -2.95
N GLU A 43 -3.51 19.11 -2.81
CA GLU A 43 -4.88 19.45 -2.47
C GLU A 43 -5.88 18.96 -3.54
N GLY A 44 -7.08 18.57 -3.08
CA GLY A 44 -8.17 18.15 -3.98
C GLY A 44 -8.29 16.62 -4.17
N THR A 45 -7.39 15.83 -3.60
CA THR A 45 -7.50 14.36 -3.58
C THR A 45 -8.08 13.84 -2.25
N VAL A 46 -8.29 12.53 -2.16
CA VAL A 46 -8.64 11.83 -0.90
C VAL A 46 -7.42 11.63 0.04
N TYR A 47 -6.22 11.95 -0.45
CA TYR A 47 -4.95 11.81 0.26
C TYR A 47 -4.33 13.14 0.67
N ALA A 48 -4.98 14.26 0.31
CA ALA A 48 -4.53 15.62 0.59
C ALA A 48 -4.05 15.80 2.04
N LYS A 49 -2.93 16.51 2.20
CA LYS A 49 -2.22 16.78 3.47
C LYS A 49 -1.55 15.55 4.12
N GLY A 50 -1.73 14.35 3.55
CA GLY A 50 -1.00 13.16 3.97
C GLY A 50 0.47 13.22 3.57
N ILE A 51 1.35 12.80 4.49
CA ILE A 51 2.77 12.56 4.26
C ILE A 51 2.99 11.05 4.23
N PHE A 52 3.22 10.50 3.05
CA PHE A 52 3.42 9.07 2.84
C PHE A 52 4.90 8.72 2.84
N HIS A 53 5.31 7.84 3.75
CA HIS A 53 6.68 7.36 3.83
C HIS A 53 6.88 6.23 2.83
N ILE A 54 7.89 6.37 1.98
CA ILE A 54 8.26 5.44 0.92
C ILE A 54 9.68 4.95 1.18
N LYS A 55 9.84 3.62 1.20
CA LYS A 55 11.14 2.97 1.27
C LYS A 55 11.59 2.56 -0.12
N ILE A 56 12.81 2.93 -0.47
CA ILE A 56 13.42 2.65 -1.77
C ILE A 56 14.71 1.89 -1.52
N GLN A 57 14.80 0.66 -2.00
CA GLN A 57 16.01 -0.14 -1.96
C GLN A 57 16.67 -0.16 -3.33
N ILE A 58 17.95 0.20 -3.38
CA ILE A 58 18.73 0.26 -4.59
C ILE A 58 19.44 -1.08 -4.79
N PRO A 59 19.15 -1.83 -5.87
CA PRO A 59 19.83 -3.09 -6.12
C PRO A 59 21.27 -2.85 -6.55
N GLU A 60 22.13 -3.86 -6.36
CA GLU A 60 23.53 -3.82 -6.76
C GLU A 60 23.73 -3.50 -8.25
N ARG A 61 22.82 -3.98 -9.11
CA ARG A 61 22.89 -3.74 -10.56
C ARG A 61 22.06 -2.56 -11.04
N TYR A 62 21.69 -1.61 -10.17
CA TYR A 62 21.06 -0.36 -10.60
C TYR A 62 21.98 0.42 -11.57
N PRO A 63 21.48 0.97 -12.70
CA PRO A 63 20.07 1.07 -13.13
C PRO A 63 19.62 -0.07 -14.08
N PHE A 64 20.39 -1.14 -14.25
CA PHE A 64 19.97 -2.30 -15.05
C PHE A 64 18.93 -3.17 -14.34
N GLN A 65 18.77 -3.01 -13.03
CA GLN A 65 17.65 -3.52 -12.25
C GLN A 65 16.89 -2.35 -11.62
N PRO A 66 15.54 -2.38 -11.59
CA PRO A 66 14.74 -1.33 -10.97
C PRO A 66 14.96 -1.29 -9.46
N PRO A 67 14.75 -0.13 -8.83
CA PRO A 67 14.68 -0.05 -7.38
C PRO A 67 13.47 -0.83 -6.85
N SER A 68 13.59 -1.42 -5.68
CA SER A 68 12.43 -1.95 -4.96
C SER A 68 11.80 -0.84 -4.14
N VAL A 69 10.53 -0.53 -4.40
CA VAL A 69 9.83 0.59 -3.76
C VAL A 69 8.61 0.07 -2.99
N THR A 70 8.42 0.55 -1.77
CA THR A 70 7.35 0.09 -0.88
C THR A 70 6.78 1.24 -0.06
N PHE A 71 5.47 1.31 0.06
CA PHE A 71 4.79 2.20 1.00
C PHE A 71 5.00 1.70 2.43
N ALA A 72 5.70 2.48 3.25
CA ALA A 72 5.80 2.23 4.69
C ALA A 72 4.58 2.77 5.44
N THR A 73 3.98 3.87 4.98
CA THR A 73 2.72 4.39 5.51
C THR A 73 1.54 3.58 4.97
N PRO A 74 0.67 3.01 5.83
CA PRO A 74 -0.56 2.36 5.38
C PRO A 74 -1.46 3.29 4.58
N ILE A 75 -1.98 2.81 3.46
CA ILE A 75 -2.82 3.59 2.55
C ILE A 75 -3.97 2.73 2.00
N TYR A 76 -5.13 3.34 1.77
CA TYR A 76 -6.26 2.70 1.09
C TYR A 76 -6.28 3.13 -0.38
N HIS A 77 -5.74 2.28 -1.26
CA HIS A 77 -5.53 2.62 -2.67
C HIS A 77 -5.70 1.37 -3.56
N PRO A 78 -6.30 1.48 -4.77
CA PRO A 78 -6.49 0.33 -5.65
C PRO A 78 -5.19 -0.41 -6.03
N ASN A 79 -4.12 0.34 -6.33
CA ASN A 79 -2.83 -0.19 -6.81
C ASN A 79 -1.77 -0.40 -5.72
N ILE A 80 -2.11 -0.22 -4.44
CA ILE A 80 -1.17 -0.42 -3.32
C ILE A 80 -1.80 -1.39 -2.33
N ASP A 81 -1.10 -2.47 -2.01
CA ASP A 81 -1.63 -3.47 -1.08
C ASP A 81 -1.31 -3.18 0.39
N ASN A 82 -1.87 -3.96 1.31
CA ASN A 82 -1.66 -3.81 2.75
C ASN A 82 -0.19 -4.00 3.19
N GLY A 83 0.64 -4.65 2.36
CA GLY A 83 2.08 -4.79 2.57
C GLY A 83 2.89 -3.63 1.99
N GLY A 84 2.23 -2.65 1.38
CA GLY A 84 2.85 -1.50 0.74
C GLY A 84 3.41 -1.77 -0.65
N ARG A 85 3.14 -2.95 -1.25
CA ARG A 85 3.57 -3.24 -2.62
C ARG A 85 2.77 -2.40 -3.59
N ILE A 86 3.45 -1.88 -4.61
CA ILE A 86 2.87 -0.99 -5.62
C ILE A 86 2.75 -1.75 -6.93
N CYS A 87 1.58 -1.72 -7.55
CA CYS A 87 1.44 -2.12 -8.95
C CYS A 87 1.73 -0.92 -9.84
N LEU A 88 2.96 -0.90 -10.36
CA LEU A 88 3.42 0.10 -11.31
C LEU A 88 4.41 -0.58 -12.27
N ASP A 89 4.18 -0.44 -13.57
CA ASP A 89 4.91 -1.15 -14.62
C ASP A 89 6.41 -0.82 -14.63
N ILE A 90 6.77 0.45 -14.40
CA ILE A 90 8.17 0.90 -14.35
C ILE A 90 8.94 0.30 -13.16
N LEU A 91 8.29 -0.32 -12.17
CA LEU A 91 8.99 -1.01 -11.08
C LEU A 91 9.41 -2.44 -11.45
N ASN A 92 9.08 -2.91 -12.66
CA ASN A 92 9.34 -4.27 -13.10
C ASN A 92 10.12 -4.31 -14.43
N LEU A 93 10.98 -5.31 -14.58
CA LEU A 93 11.72 -5.54 -15.82
C LEU A 93 10.82 -6.10 -16.93
N LEU A 94 11.22 -5.84 -18.18
CA LEU A 94 10.65 -6.51 -19.35
C LEU A 94 10.78 -8.05 -19.24
N PRO A 95 9.81 -8.82 -19.79
CA PRO A 95 8.66 -8.37 -20.59
C PRO A 95 7.42 -8.00 -19.74
N LYS A 96 7.50 -8.05 -18.41
CA LYS A 96 6.34 -7.90 -17.51
C LYS A 96 6.11 -6.46 -17.03
N GLY A 97 7.10 -5.59 -17.21
CA GLY A 97 7.03 -4.18 -16.86
C GLY A 97 7.76 -3.32 -17.87
N ALA A 98 7.97 -2.06 -17.51
CA ALA A 98 8.48 -1.02 -18.39
C ALA A 98 9.81 -0.42 -17.92
N TRP A 99 10.47 -0.99 -16.91
CA TRP A 99 11.75 -0.45 -16.43
C TRP A 99 12.81 -0.42 -17.54
N GLN A 100 13.43 0.74 -17.74
CA GLN A 100 14.59 0.93 -18.60
C GLN A 100 15.72 1.59 -17.81
N PRO A 101 17.01 1.30 -18.12
CA PRO A 101 18.14 1.94 -17.45
C PRO A 101 18.23 3.46 -17.61
N SER A 102 17.41 4.05 -18.48
CA SER A 102 17.25 5.50 -18.63
C SER A 102 16.29 6.12 -17.61
N LEU A 103 15.45 5.32 -16.95
CA LEU A 103 14.60 5.76 -15.85
C LEU A 103 15.43 5.93 -14.57
N ASN A 104 14.91 6.73 -13.65
CA ASN A 104 15.58 7.08 -12.40
C ASN A 104 14.58 7.19 -11.24
N ILE A 105 15.08 7.31 -10.02
CA ILE A 105 14.29 7.37 -8.79
C ILE A 105 13.29 8.54 -8.80
N SER A 106 13.70 9.71 -9.29
CA SER A 106 12.81 10.87 -9.43
C SER A 106 11.63 10.54 -10.34
N THR A 107 11.88 9.88 -11.48
CA THR A 107 10.81 9.47 -12.41
C THR A 107 9.86 8.47 -11.77
N VAL A 108 10.40 7.56 -10.94
CA VAL A 108 9.61 6.59 -10.18
C VAL A 108 8.70 7.28 -9.18
N LEU A 109 9.23 8.18 -8.36
CA LEU A 109 8.45 8.88 -7.34
C LEU A 109 7.39 9.79 -7.95
N THR A 110 7.72 10.49 -9.04
CA THR A 110 6.74 11.29 -9.79
C THR A 110 5.61 10.41 -10.33
N SER A 111 5.93 9.23 -10.84
CA SER A 111 4.93 8.27 -11.33
C SER A 111 4.06 7.72 -10.19
N ILE A 112 4.60 7.58 -8.98
CA ILE A 112 3.83 7.22 -7.78
C ILE A 112 2.88 8.35 -7.40
N GLY A 113 3.33 9.61 -7.41
CA GLY A 113 2.45 10.77 -7.15
C GLY A 113 1.30 10.86 -8.15
N LEU A 114 1.56 10.61 -9.44
CA LEU A 114 0.53 10.50 -10.46
C LEU A 114 -0.42 9.33 -10.18
N LEU A 115 0.09 8.17 -9.78
CA LEU A 115 -0.74 7.01 -9.44
C LEU A 115 -1.69 7.28 -8.26
N LEU A 116 -1.24 8.04 -7.26
CA LEU A 116 -2.10 8.46 -6.14
C LEU A 116 -3.24 9.38 -6.61
N SER A 117 -2.94 10.30 -7.52
CA SER A 117 -3.93 11.23 -8.10
C SER A 117 -4.89 10.53 -9.07
N GLU A 118 -4.38 9.58 -9.84
CA GLU A 118 -5.08 8.86 -10.92
C GLU A 118 -4.95 7.33 -10.75
N PRO A 119 -5.66 6.73 -9.79
CA PRO A 119 -5.63 5.27 -9.59
C PRO A 119 -6.10 4.50 -10.83
N ASN A 120 -5.49 3.33 -11.09
CA ASN A 120 -5.92 2.40 -12.13
C ASN A 120 -6.64 1.20 -11.51
N PRO A 121 -7.98 1.22 -11.36
CA PRO A 121 -8.73 0.12 -10.75
C PRO A 121 -8.88 -1.12 -11.65
N ASP A 122 -8.46 -1.09 -12.92
CA ASP A 122 -8.40 -2.29 -13.78
C ASP A 122 -7.17 -3.15 -13.48
N ASP A 123 -6.08 -2.53 -12.99
CA ASP A 123 -4.84 -3.19 -12.58
C ASP A 123 -4.58 -3.07 -11.06
N GLY A 124 -5.65 -3.01 -10.29
CA GLY A 124 -5.56 -2.89 -8.84
C GLY A 124 -5.16 -4.19 -8.15
N LEU A 125 -4.33 -4.10 -7.11
CA LEU A 125 -3.85 -5.24 -6.33
C LEU A 125 -4.92 -5.82 -5.40
N ILE A 126 -5.87 -5.00 -4.96
CA ILE A 126 -6.95 -5.42 -4.05
C ILE A 126 -8.30 -5.30 -4.76
N CYS A 127 -8.88 -6.44 -5.13
CA CYS A 127 -10.16 -6.51 -5.86
C CYS A 127 -11.32 -5.80 -5.16
N GLU A 128 -11.34 -5.78 -3.83
CA GLU A 128 -12.38 -5.07 -3.08
C GLU A 128 -12.23 -3.54 -3.21
N VAL A 129 -11.02 -3.02 -3.01
CA VAL A 129 -10.72 -1.59 -3.12
C VAL A 129 -10.98 -1.10 -4.55
N SER A 130 -10.55 -1.85 -5.56
CA SER A 130 -10.81 -1.52 -6.97
C SER A 130 -12.30 -1.48 -7.31
N ARG A 131 -13.09 -2.43 -6.82
CA ARG A 131 -14.55 -2.45 -7.04
C ARG A 131 -15.22 -1.29 -6.31
N GLU A 132 -14.81 -0.99 -5.08
CA GLU A 132 -15.35 0.13 -4.34
C GLU A 132 -15.02 1.46 -5.02
N TYR A 133 -13.79 1.65 -5.49
CA TYR A 133 -13.39 2.82 -6.28
C TYR A 133 -14.27 3.02 -7.53
N LYS A 134 -14.54 1.93 -8.26
CA LYS A 134 -15.34 1.95 -9.51
C LYS A 134 -16.83 2.19 -9.27
N TYR A 135 -17.41 1.51 -8.28
CA TYR A 135 -18.87 1.38 -8.15
C TYR A 135 -19.45 2.06 -6.92
N ASN A 136 -18.62 2.48 -5.96
CA ASN A 136 -19.05 3.20 -4.75
C ASN A 136 -17.99 4.22 -4.32
N ARG A 137 -17.78 5.23 -5.18
CA ARG A 137 -16.74 6.24 -4.99
C ARG A 137 -16.85 6.98 -3.66
N GLN A 138 -18.07 7.22 -3.17
CA GLN A 138 -18.27 7.88 -1.87
C GLN A 138 -17.72 7.06 -0.70
N ALA A 139 -17.96 5.75 -0.67
CA ALA A 139 -17.42 4.88 0.38
C ALA A 139 -15.91 4.77 0.30
N PHE A 140 -15.36 4.63 -0.92
CA PHE A 140 -13.91 4.65 -1.14
C PHE A 140 -13.29 5.93 -0.58
N ASP A 141 -13.84 7.09 -0.98
CA ASP A 141 -13.36 8.40 -0.57
C ASP A 141 -13.35 8.58 0.96
N GLN A 142 -14.41 8.12 1.65
CA GLN A 142 -14.49 8.18 3.11
C GLN A 142 -13.41 7.33 3.78
N LYS A 143 -13.21 6.08 3.32
CA LYS A 143 -12.18 5.19 3.87
C LYS A 143 -10.78 5.69 3.58
N ALA A 144 -10.53 6.17 2.36
CA ALA A 144 -9.24 6.73 1.96
C ALA A 144 -8.88 7.95 2.81
N ARG A 145 -9.78 8.92 2.97
CA ARG A 145 -9.54 10.08 3.86
C ARG A 145 -9.32 9.66 5.30
N SER A 146 -10.14 8.75 5.84
CA SER A 146 -9.98 8.25 7.22
C SER A 146 -8.63 7.56 7.44
N MET A 147 -8.16 6.79 6.46
CA MET A 147 -6.85 6.14 6.51
C MET A 147 -5.71 7.16 6.42
N THR A 148 -5.80 8.14 5.51
CA THR A 148 -4.85 9.26 5.40
C THR A 148 -4.74 10.02 6.72
N GLU A 149 -5.88 10.41 7.30
CA GLU A 149 -5.95 11.13 8.58
C GLU A 149 -5.27 10.35 9.71
N LYS A 150 -5.49 9.03 9.74
CA LYS A 150 -4.97 8.16 10.80
C LYS A 150 -3.48 7.87 10.69
N TYR A 151 -2.96 7.70 9.48
CA TYR A 151 -1.62 7.12 9.26
C TYR A 151 -0.63 8.06 8.59
N ALA A 152 -1.09 9.07 7.86
CA ALA A 152 -0.25 9.94 7.04
C ALA A 152 -0.17 11.40 7.57
N MET A 153 -1.02 11.80 8.51
CA MET A 153 -0.96 13.16 9.08
C MET A 153 0.15 13.30 10.13
N ALA A 154 0.90 14.40 10.08
CA ALA A 154 1.95 14.73 11.03
C ALA A 154 1.37 14.89 12.45
N GLY A 155 1.50 13.84 13.28
CA GLY A 155 1.03 13.84 14.67
C GLY A 155 0.66 12.49 15.28
N ALA A 156 0.53 11.42 14.48
CA ALA A 156 0.12 10.10 14.98
C ALA A 156 1.26 9.24 15.59
N GLY A 157 2.49 9.77 15.67
CA GLY A 157 3.66 9.10 16.26
C GLY A 157 3.84 9.38 17.75
N GLY A 158 2.87 9.00 18.58
CA GLY A 158 2.98 9.07 20.05
C GLY A 158 3.33 7.72 20.66
N ASN A 159 4.51 7.62 21.28
CA ASN A 159 5.00 6.49 22.09
C ASN A 159 3.92 5.72 22.87
N SER A 160 3.80 4.41 22.62
CA SER A 160 3.09 3.48 23.51
C SER A 160 4.08 2.60 24.27
N SER A 161 4.83 3.23 25.18
CA SER A 161 5.43 2.57 26.35
C SER A 161 4.71 3.12 27.57
N GLY A 162 3.70 2.39 28.04
CA GLY A 162 2.89 2.77 29.19
C GLY A 162 2.42 1.52 29.91
N ASN A 163 3.25 1.06 30.85
CA ASN A 163 2.86 0.15 31.92
C ASN A 163 1.58 0.65 32.60
N GLN A 164 0.56 -0.21 32.69
CA GLN A 164 -0.50 -0.06 33.69
C GLN A 164 -0.65 -1.36 34.50
N HIS A 165 0.11 -1.41 35.58
CA HIS A 165 -0.25 -1.98 36.88
C HIS A 165 -1.22 -0.93 37.49
N ILE A 166 -2.40 -1.17 38.08
CA ILE A 166 -2.86 -2.00 39.20
C ILE A 166 -4.42 -1.87 39.16
N LEU A 167 -5.32 -2.84 39.42
CA LEU A 167 -5.79 -3.34 40.72
C LEU A 167 -6.93 -4.34 40.47
N THR A 168 -6.77 -5.53 41.01
CA THR A 168 -7.85 -6.46 41.33
C THR A 168 -8.72 -5.85 42.43
N HIS A 169 -10.06 -5.86 42.29
CA HIS A 169 -10.99 -6.26 43.36
C HIS A 169 -12.47 -6.26 42.89
N SER A 170 -13.19 -7.25 43.44
CA SER A 170 -14.64 -7.34 43.70
C SER A 170 -15.64 -7.58 42.55
N ASN A 171 -16.05 -8.85 42.44
CA ASN A 171 -17.45 -9.26 42.23
C ASN A 171 -18.28 -8.89 43.49
N PRO A 172 -19.59 -8.56 43.40
CA PRO A 172 -20.59 -9.64 43.38
C PRO A 172 -21.96 -9.36 42.69
N THR A 173 -22.59 -10.48 42.29
CA THR A 173 -24.03 -10.78 42.18
C THR A 173 -24.90 -10.07 41.13
N MET A 174 -25.44 -10.86 40.18
CA MET A 174 -26.77 -10.63 39.63
C MET A 174 -27.50 -11.97 39.40
N MET A 175 -28.77 -11.97 39.79
CA MET A 175 -29.65 -13.11 40.04
C MET A 175 -30.16 -13.80 38.75
N GLU A 176 -30.48 -15.09 38.93
CA GLU A 176 -31.15 -15.99 37.98
C GLU A 176 -32.52 -15.47 37.51
N ILE A 177 -32.85 -15.71 36.23
CA ILE A 177 -34.23 -15.92 35.78
C ILE A 177 -34.27 -17.24 35.00
N LYS A 178 -35.02 -18.20 35.56
CA LYS A 178 -35.41 -19.49 34.97
C LYS A 178 -36.36 -19.29 33.78
N GLY A 179 -36.12 -20.03 32.71
CA GLY A 179 -37.08 -20.30 31.63
C GLY A 179 -36.86 -21.73 31.10
N PRO A 180 -37.91 -22.50 30.78
CA PRO A 180 -37.87 -23.96 30.82
C PRO A 180 -37.39 -24.63 29.53
N ASP A 181 -36.89 -25.85 29.74
CA ASP A 181 -36.38 -26.82 28.78
C ASP A 181 -37.37 -27.16 27.66
N LYS A 182 -36.87 -27.26 26.42
CA LYS A 182 -37.20 -28.35 25.48
C LYS A 182 -36.01 -28.64 24.56
N GLU A 183 -35.53 -29.89 24.65
CA GLU A 183 -34.52 -30.51 23.79
C GLU A 183 -34.94 -30.51 22.31
N SER A 184 -33.98 -30.25 21.42
CA SER A 184 -33.91 -30.94 20.14
C SER A 184 -32.44 -31.15 19.75
N LYS A 185 -32.03 -32.42 19.76
CA LYS A 185 -30.74 -32.93 19.26
C LYS A 185 -30.60 -32.64 17.77
N TYR A 186 -29.48 -32.07 17.33
CA TYR A 186 -28.88 -32.37 16.02
C TYR A 186 -27.35 -32.27 16.10
N GLU A 187 -26.71 -33.32 15.60
CA GLU A 187 -25.28 -33.61 15.66
C GLU A 187 -24.44 -32.71 14.74
N VAL A 188 -23.19 -32.52 15.18
CA VAL A 188 -22.11 -31.87 14.46
C VAL A 188 -21.69 -32.72 13.25
N HIS A 189 -21.56 -32.10 12.08
CA HIS A 189 -20.65 -32.58 11.04
C HIS A 189 -19.70 -31.46 10.65
N ASP A 190 -18.43 -31.69 10.97
CA ASP A 190 -17.26 -30.93 10.54
C ASP A 190 -17.07 -31.12 9.04
N HIS A 191 -17.06 -30.03 8.28
CA HIS A 191 -16.47 -30.00 6.95
C HIS A 191 -15.62 -28.74 6.81
N THR A 192 -14.34 -28.93 7.07
CA THR A 192 -13.24 -28.06 6.70
C THR A 192 -13.28 -27.77 5.20
N VAL A 193 -13.52 -26.51 4.79
CA VAL A 193 -13.43 -26.05 3.40
C VAL A 193 -12.09 -25.36 3.17
N ILE A 194 -11.25 -26.03 2.38
CA ILE A 194 -10.00 -25.51 1.82
C ILE A 194 -10.36 -24.56 0.68
N TYR A 195 -10.08 -23.25 0.82
CA TYR A 195 -10.18 -22.31 -0.30
C TYR A 195 -9.03 -22.54 -1.28
N LYS A 196 -9.34 -23.17 -2.42
CA LYS A 196 -8.45 -23.24 -3.58
C LYS A 196 -8.50 -21.92 -4.35
N ASN A 197 -7.33 -21.30 -4.47
CA ASN A 197 -7.02 -20.25 -5.42
C ASN A 197 -7.23 -20.73 -6.86
N GLN A 198 -8.00 -19.98 -7.67
CA GLN A 198 -7.79 -19.88 -9.11
C GLN A 198 -8.55 -18.68 -9.68
N CYS A 199 -7.84 -17.55 -9.82
CA CYS A 199 -8.16 -16.55 -10.82
C CYS A 199 -7.49 -17.02 -12.12
N GLY A 200 -8.30 -17.49 -13.07
CA GLY A 200 -7.86 -18.09 -14.31
C GLY A 200 -8.40 -17.37 -15.53
N ILE A 201 -7.51 -16.61 -16.18
CA ILE A 201 -7.28 -16.57 -17.62
C ILE A 201 -8.38 -15.98 -18.53
N CYS A 202 -7.98 -14.89 -19.19
CA CYS A 202 -8.61 -14.25 -20.33
C CYS A 202 -9.04 -15.25 -21.41
N ARG A 203 -10.31 -15.19 -21.83
CA ARG A 203 -10.79 -15.93 -23.00
C ARG A 203 -10.44 -15.18 -24.28
N ASN A 204 -9.55 -15.78 -25.07
CA ASN A 204 -9.45 -15.55 -26.51
C ASN A 204 -10.82 -15.84 -27.17
N LEU A 205 -11.36 -14.87 -27.90
CA LEU A 205 -12.44 -15.09 -28.85
C LEU A 205 -11.82 -15.13 -30.25
N SER A 206 -11.52 -16.33 -30.74
CA SER A 206 -11.47 -16.61 -32.17
C SER A 206 -12.78 -17.29 -32.53
N LEU A 207 -13.60 -16.62 -33.34
CA LEU A 207 -14.76 -17.21 -34.00
C LEU A 207 -14.42 -17.31 -35.48
N GLU A 208 -14.00 -18.49 -35.90
CA GLU A 208 -14.28 -18.97 -37.24
C GLU A 208 -15.62 -19.71 -37.20
N SER A 209 -16.53 -19.37 -38.11
CA SER A 209 -17.61 -20.29 -38.49
C SER A 209 -17.93 -20.10 -39.97
N SER A 210 -17.48 -21.06 -40.76
CA SER A 210 -17.93 -21.36 -42.11
C SER A 210 -19.44 -21.60 -42.15
N GLY A 211 -20.09 -21.24 -43.27
CA GLY A 211 -21.43 -21.74 -43.55
C GLY A 211 -22.12 -21.11 -44.77
N SER A 212 -21.95 -21.79 -45.90
CA SER A 212 -22.76 -21.80 -47.15
C SER A 212 -22.19 -21.05 -48.34
#